data_AF-A0A7L0G437-F1
#
_entry.id   AF-A0A7L0G437-F1
#
_cell.length_a   1.000
_cell.length_b   1.000
_cell.length_c   1.000
_cell.angle_alpha   90.00
_cell.angle_beta   90.00
_cell.angle_gamma   90.00
#
_symmetry.space_group_name_H-M   'P 1'
#
loop_
_entity.id
_entity.type
_entity.pdbx_description
1 polymer ?
#
loop_
_entity_poly.entity_id
_entity_poly.type
_entity_poly.pdbx_seq_one_letter_code
_entity_poly.pdbx_strand_id
1 'polypeptide(L)'
;AVPFLIRLFPVLLTKFVYLNFLAFPFFVDFRRPELLLNNTISLYLTTEPGVTVGIWHTVPSSRGAEAWGKDQRWYEEALADAHPVIIYLHGNGGTR
;
A
#
# COMPACT_ATOMS: atom_id res chain seq x y z
N ALA A 1 -18.35 -26.75 2.43
CA ALA A 1 -19.23 -26.10 3.43
C ALA A 1 -19.08 -24.59 3.46
N VAL A 2 -17.85 -24.04 3.50
CA VAL A 2 -17.59 -22.60 3.65
C VAL A 2 -18.26 -21.70 2.58
N PRO A 3 -18.19 -21.98 1.26
CA PRO A 3 -18.85 -21.13 0.27
C PRO A 3 -20.38 -21.09 0.43
N PHE A 4 -20.97 -22.19 0.91
CA PHE A 4 -22.41 -22.30 1.14
C PHE A 4 -22.85 -21.52 2.39
N LEU A 5 -22.08 -21.60 3.49
CA LEU A 5 -22.32 -20.79 4.70
C LEU A 5 -22.22 -19.29 4.40
N ILE A 6 -21.19 -18.86 3.66
CA ILE A 6 -21.04 -17.45 3.27
C ILE A 6 -22.24 -16.98 2.44
N ARG A 7 -22.74 -17.82 1.52
CA ARG A 7 -23.91 -17.50 0.69
C ARG A 7 -25.22 -17.43 1.50
N LEU A 8 -25.39 -18.30 2.49
CA LEU A 8 -26.62 -18.37 3.29
C LEU A 8 -26.73 -17.26 4.34
N PHE A 9 -25.60 -16.71 4.80
CA PHE A 9 -25.57 -15.70 5.85
C PHE A 9 -24.97 -14.38 5.33
N PRO A 10 -25.81 -13.41 4.88
CA PRO A 10 -25.34 -12.14 4.32
C PRO A 10 -24.40 -11.36 5.24
N VAL A 11 -24.57 -11.48 6.57
CA VAL A 11 -23.66 -10.87 7.55
C VAL A 11 -22.23 -11.41 7.39
N LEU A 12 -22.08 -12.72 7.17
CA LEU A 12 -20.78 -13.34 6.93
C LEU A 12 -20.21 -12.93 5.57
N LEU A 13 -21.05 -12.82 4.54
CA LEU A 13 -20.64 -12.34 3.22
C LEU A 13 -20.02 -10.94 3.31
N THR A 14 -20.68 -9.99 3.97
CA THR A 14 -20.16 -8.64 4.18
C THR A 14 -18.80 -8.65 4.87
N LYS A 15 -18.65 -9.45 5.94
CA LYS A 15 -17.36 -9.59 6.64
C LYS A 15 -16.29 -10.22 5.73
N PHE A 16 -16.64 -11.20 4.90
CA PHE A 16 -15.71 -11.86 3.98
C PHE A 16 -15.27 -10.96 2.83
N VAL A 17 -16.16 -10.11 2.30
CA VAL A 17 -15.83 -9.17 1.22
C VAL A 17 -14.92 -8.06 1.72
N TYR A 18 -15.21 -7.52 2.91
CA TYR A 18 -14.44 -6.41 3.44
C TYR A 18 -13.25 -6.84 4.31
N LEU A 19 -13.17 -8.08 4.80
CA LEU A 19 -12.10 -8.55 5.70
C LEU A 19 -11.74 -7.57 6.83
N ASN A 20 -12.70 -6.75 7.28
CA ASN A 20 -12.44 -5.62 8.16
C ASN A 20 -12.13 -6.01 9.61
N PHE A 21 -12.19 -7.30 9.91
CA PHE A 21 -11.86 -7.88 11.19
C PHE A 21 -10.46 -8.51 11.21
N LEU A 22 -9.75 -8.51 10.09
CA LEU A 22 -8.46 -9.19 9.93
C LEU A 22 -7.41 -8.21 9.38
N ALA A 23 -6.28 -8.11 10.09
CA ALA A 23 -5.07 -7.49 9.58
C ALA A 23 -4.14 -8.59 9.02
N PHE A 24 -3.89 -8.60 7.72
CA PHE A 24 -3.09 -9.61 7.02
C PHE A 24 -2.21 -8.97 5.94
N PRO A 25 -0.97 -9.45 5.70
CA PRO A 25 -0.21 -10.44 6.48
C PRO A 25 0.07 -10.04 7.93
N PHE A 26 0.10 -11.05 8.82
CA PHE A 26 0.37 -10.84 10.24
C PHE A 26 1.81 -10.40 10.48
N PHE A 27 2.01 -9.53 11.48
CA PHE A 27 3.34 -9.07 11.96
C PHE A 27 4.19 -8.32 10.92
N VAL A 28 3.58 -7.78 9.88
CA VAL A 28 4.25 -6.95 8.87
C VAL A 28 4.13 -5.47 9.26
N ASP A 29 5.25 -4.75 9.29
CA ASP A 29 5.26 -3.29 9.49
C ASP A 29 5.16 -2.57 8.15
N PHE A 30 3.93 -2.25 7.74
CA PHE A 30 3.66 -1.53 6.49
C PHE A 30 4.16 -0.08 6.46
N ARG A 31 4.63 0.46 7.60
CA ARG A 31 5.26 1.78 7.65
C ARG A 31 6.71 1.74 7.15
N ARG A 32 7.28 0.54 7.00
CA ARG A 32 8.65 0.28 6.55
C ARG A 32 8.68 -0.59 5.29
N PRO A 33 8.13 -0.10 4.15
CA PRO A 33 8.06 -0.88 2.92
C PRO A 33 9.43 -1.28 2.38
N GLU A 34 10.51 -0.58 2.75
CA GLU A 34 11.87 -0.91 2.34
C GLU A 34 12.34 -2.29 2.84
N LEU A 35 11.65 -2.86 3.83
CA LEU A 35 11.88 -4.23 4.31
C LEU A 35 11.15 -5.30 3.47
N LEU A 36 10.22 -4.88 2.61
CA LEU A 36 9.32 -5.75 1.85
C LEU A 36 9.56 -5.64 0.34
N LEU A 37 9.87 -4.44 -0.15
CA LEU A 37 10.03 -4.10 -1.55
C LEU A 37 11.28 -3.24 -1.75
N ASN A 38 12.06 -3.59 -2.77
CA ASN A 38 13.19 -2.79 -3.18
C ASN A 38 12.73 -1.43 -3.70
N ASN A 39 13.59 -0.42 -3.54
CA ASN A 39 13.40 0.92 -4.10
C ASN A 39 12.06 1.56 -3.72
N THR A 40 11.55 1.26 -2.52
CA THR A 40 10.24 1.68 -2.06
C THR A 40 10.34 2.37 -0.71
N ILE A 41 9.69 3.52 -0.58
CA ILE A 41 9.59 4.27 0.69
C ILE A 41 8.14 4.56 1.05
N SER A 42 7.89 4.85 2.32
CA SER A 42 6.61 5.38 2.79
C SER A 42 6.62 6.90 2.71
N LEU A 43 5.59 7.49 2.12
CA LEU A 43 5.30 8.94 2.16
C LEU A 43 3.93 9.17 2.80
N TYR A 44 3.68 10.40 3.23
CA TYR A 44 2.40 10.79 3.84
C TYR A 44 1.87 12.04 3.17
N LEU A 45 0.66 11.94 2.60
CA LEU A 45 -0.01 13.03 1.93
C LEU A 45 -1.14 13.56 2.80
N THR A 46 -1.12 14.86 3.07
CA THR A 46 -2.26 15.56 3.66
C THR A 46 -3.34 15.74 2.59
N THR A 47 -4.58 15.39 2.92
CA THR A 47 -5.71 15.44 1.99
C THR A 47 -6.75 16.46 2.50
N GLU A 48 -7.93 16.01 2.88
CA GLU A 48 -8.95 16.84 3.52
C GLU A 48 -8.53 17.23 4.96
N PRO A 49 -9.13 18.28 5.56
CA PRO A 49 -8.79 18.70 6.91
C PRO A 49 -8.86 17.55 7.93
N GLY A 50 -7.72 17.28 8.58
CA GLY A 50 -7.59 16.21 9.58
C GLY A 50 -7.33 14.81 9.01
N VAL A 51 -7.15 14.67 7.68
CA VAL A 51 -6.92 13.38 7.02
C VAL A 51 -5.54 13.33 6.37
N THR A 52 -4.73 12.36 6.81
CA THR A 52 -3.42 12.03 6.22
C THR A 52 -3.45 10.61 5.68
N VAL A 53 -3.02 10.43 4.44
CA VAL A 53 -2.95 9.12 3.77
C VAL A 53 -1.50 8.69 3.65
N GLY A 54 -1.18 7.49 4.14
CA GLY A 54 0.10 6.85 3.88
C GLY A 54 0.12 6.25 2.48
N ILE A 55 1.15 6.55 1.70
CA ILE A 55 1.37 5.97 0.37
C ILE A 55 2.75 5.32 0.32
N TRP A 56 2.90 4.33 -0.56
CA TRP A 56 4.20 3.81 -0.92
C TRP A 56 4.61 4.36 -2.27
N HIS A 57 5.82 4.90 -2.35
CA HIS A 57 6.43 5.31 -3.62
C HIS A 57 7.56 4.35 -3.97
N THR A 58 7.39 3.65 -5.10
CA THR A 58 8.40 2.74 -5.67
C THR A 58 8.93 3.31 -6.97
N VAL A 59 10.26 3.46 -7.08
CA VAL A 59 10.88 3.80 -8.37
C VAL A 59 11.19 2.53 -9.18
N PRO A 60 11.22 2.59 -10.53
CA PRO A 60 11.49 1.44 -11.37
C PRO A 60 12.83 0.75 -11.04
N SER A 61 12.88 -0.57 -11.16
CA SER A 61 14.10 -1.36 -10.87
C SER A 61 15.32 -0.92 -11.67
N SER A 62 15.13 -0.35 -12.87
CA SER A 62 16.21 0.22 -13.68
C SER A 62 16.95 1.38 -12.99
N ARG A 63 16.29 2.08 -12.05
CA ARG A 63 16.87 3.17 -11.25
C ARG A 63 17.25 2.72 -9.83
N GLY A 64 17.23 1.42 -9.54
CA GLY A 64 17.49 0.91 -8.19
C GLY A 64 18.88 1.27 -7.65
N ALA A 65 19.89 1.33 -8.52
CA ALA A 65 21.22 1.78 -8.13
C ALA A 65 21.25 3.27 -7.71
N GLU A 66 20.47 4.12 -8.37
CA GLU A 66 20.35 5.54 -8.02
C GLU A 66 19.59 5.73 -6.71
N ALA A 67 18.56 4.90 -6.49
CA ALA A 67 17.66 4.96 -5.34
C ALA A 67 18.30 4.45 -4.03
N TRP A 68 19.39 3.68 -4.14
CA TRP A 68 20.04 3.07 -2.99
C TRP A 68 20.55 4.12 -1.99
N GLY A 69 20.08 4.02 -0.74
CA GLY A 69 20.48 4.93 0.34
C GLY A 69 19.96 6.36 0.19
N LYS A 70 19.04 6.61 -0.74
CA LYS A 70 18.43 7.93 -0.93
C LYS A 70 17.36 8.22 0.12
N ASP A 71 17.20 9.50 0.40
CA ASP A 71 16.22 10.02 1.35
C ASP A 71 14.88 10.35 0.66
N GLN A 72 13.89 10.69 1.47
CA GLN A 72 12.55 11.04 1.01
C GLN A 72 12.55 12.12 -0.08
N ARG A 73 13.39 13.16 0.06
CA ARG A 73 13.45 14.27 -0.88
C ARG A 73 13.82 13.81 -2.29
N TRP A 74 14.81 12.92 -2.42
CA TRP A 74 15.19 12.38 -3.72
C TRP A 74 14.03 11.62 -4.40
N TYR A 75 13.28 10.82 -3.62
CA TYR A 75 12.11 10.11 -4.14
C TYR A 75 11.00 11.08 -4.55
N GLU A 76 10.76 12.17 -3.82
CA GLU A 76 9.80 13.20 -4.23
C GLU A 76 10.23 13.91 -5.52
N GLU A 77 11.51 14.25 -5.65
CA GLU A 77 12.08 14.84 -6.87
C GLU A 77 11.97 13.88 -8.07
N ALA A 78 12.07 12.57 -7.85
CA ALA A 78 11.92 11.57 -8.91
C ALA A 78 10.51 11.53 -9.52
N LEU A 79 9.46 11.96 -8.79
CA LEU A 79 8.10 12.06 -9.33
C LEU A 79 7.95 13.18 -10.38
N ALA A 80 8.86 14.16 -10.39
CA ALA A 80 8.84 15.27 -11.33
C ALA A 80 9.54 14.95 -12.66
N ASP A 81 10.03 13.71 -12.85
CA ASP A 81 10.65 13.31 -14.10
C ASP A 81 9.62 13.13 -15.24
N ALA A 82 10.11 12.92 -16.46
CA ALA A 82 9.25 12.82 -17.64
C ALA A 82 8.59 11.43 -17.83
N HIS A 83 8.80 10.49 -16.90
CA HIS A 83 8.26 9.13 -17.01
C HIS A 83 6.81 9.08 -16.51
N PRO A 84 6.00 8.14 -17.04
CA PRO A 84 4.63 7.98 -16.57
C PRO A 84 4.59 7.50 -15.12
N VAL A 85 3.65 8.06 -14.35
CA VAL A 85 3.33 7.62 -12.98
C VAL A 85 2.17 6.63 -13.01
N ILE A 86 2.33 5.48 -12.35
CA ILE A 86 1.25 4.51 -12.16
C ILE A 86 0.72 4.64 -10.74
N ILE A 87 -0.57 4.94 -10.61
CA ILE A 87 -1.26 4.95 -9.32
C ILE A 87 -1.96 3.60 -9.13
N TYR A 88 -1.49 2.83 -8.16
CA TYR A 88 -2.12 1.57 -7.77
C TYR A 88 -2.85 1.73 -6.44
N LEU A 89 -4.18 1.59 -6.49
CA LEU A 89 -5.04 1.60 -5.31
C LEU A 89 -5.36 0.15 -4.94
N HIS A 90 -4.78 -0.34 -3.85
CA HIS A 90 -5.04 -1.71 -3.44
C HIS A 90 -6.46 -1.87 -2.87
N GLY A 91 -7.07 -3.02 -3.13
CA GLY A 91 -8.30 -3.42 -2.45
C GLY A 91 -8.03 -3.68 -0.96
N ASN A 92 -9.09 -3.79 -0.17
CA ASN A 92 -9.02 -3.90 1.28
C ASN A 92 -8.06 -4.98 1.80
N GLY A 93 -7.90 -6.12 1.11
CA GLY A 93 -6.73 -7.01 1.20
C GLY A 93 -6.31 -7.56 2.58
N GLY A 94 -7.01 -7.23 3.66
CA GLY A 94 -6.51 -7.36 5.03
C GLY A 94 -5.57 -6.24 5.48
N THR A 95 -5.36 -5.18 4.67
CA THR A 95 -4.53 -4.03 5.01
C THR A 95 -5.42 -2.77 5.03
N ARG A 96 -5.50 -2.11 6.19
CA ARG A 96 -6.17 -0.81 6.39
C ARG A 96 -5.19 0.19 6.92
#